data_AF-A0A8S4QJ93-F1
#
_entry.id   AF-A0A8S4QJ93-F1
#
_cell.length_a   1.000
_cell.length_b   1.000
_cell.length_c   1.000
_cell.angle_alpha   90.00
_cell.angle_beta   90.00
_cell.angle_gamma   90.00
#
_symmetry.space_group_name_H-M   'P 1'
#
loop_
_entity.id
_entity.type
_entity.pdbx_description
1 polymer ?
#
loop_
_entity_poly.entity_id
_entity_poly.type
_entity_poly.pdbx_seq_one_letter_code
_entity_poly.pdbx_strand_id
1 'polypeptide(L)' 'SVARVAKFLGSTGTPILTTGGFSFDFVESKQTCDDEFYMMVRTGPVGFKDLAYFLIDVMRQ' A
#
# COMPACT_ATOMS: atom_id res chain seq x y z
N SER A 1 -4.19 -9.67 -7.99
CA SER A 1 -3.91 -9.14 -6.64
C SER A 1 -2.50 -8.58 -6.62
N VAL A 2 -2.32 -7.32 -6.21
CA VAL A 2 -1.02 -6.62 -6.14
C VAL A 2 -0.06 -7.31 -5.17
N ALA A 3 -0.58 -7.82 -4.05
CA ALA A 3 0.18 -8.58 -3.05
C ALA A 3 0.99 -9.73 -3.65
N ARG A 4 0.35 -10.50 -4.55
CA ARG A 4 0.95 -11.69 -5.16
C ARG A 4 2.08 -11.32 -6.12
N VAL A 5 1.89 -10.24 -6.89
CA VAL A 5 2.91 -9.72 -7.81
C VAL A 5 4.10 -9.18 -7.02
N ALA A 6 3.85 -8.40 -5.97
CA ALA A 6 4.89 -7.90 -5.09
C ALA A 6 5.67 -9.02 -4.40
N LYS A 7 5.01 -10.11 -3.98
CA LYS A 7 5.68 -11.26 -3.38
C LYS A 7 6.49 -12.09 -4.39
N PHE A 8 5.96 -12.26 -5.61
CA PHE A 8 6.66 -12.97 -6.67
C PHE A 8 7.92 -12.23 -7.13
N LEU A 9 7.83 -10.90 -7.29
CA LEU A 9 8.93 -10.05 -7.73
C LEU A 9 9.81 -9.53 -6.59
N GLY A 10 9.42 -9.69 -5.32
CA GLY A 10 10.15 -9.15 -4.18
C GLY A 10 11.59 -9.69 -4.06
N SER A 11 11.85 -10.89 -4.56
CA SER A 11 13.18 -11.50 -4.58
C SER A 11 14.07 -11.04 -5.76
N THR A 12 13.50 -10.37 -6.76
CA THR A 12 14.26 -9.95 -7.97
C THR A 12 14.93 -8.59 -7.80
N GLY A 13 14.76 -7.92 -6.66
CA GLY A 13 15.27 -6.56 -6.47
C GLY A 13 14.52 -5.50 -7.29
N THR A 14 13.40 -5.87 -7.93
CA THR A 14 12.66 -4.98 -8.81
C THR A 14 11.63 -4.18 -7.99
N PRO A 15 11.72 -2.83 -7.95
CA PRO A 15 10.75 -2.03 -7.22
C PRO A 15 9.39 -2.08 -7.92
N ILE A 16 8.31 -2.14 -7.13
CA ILE A 16 6.94 -2.22 -7.63
C ILE A 16 6.24 -0.90 -7.36
N LEU A 17 5.77 -0.24 -8.42
CA LEU A 17 4.94 0.96 -8.34
C LEU A 17 3.49 0.60 -8.61
N THR A 18 2.59 0.94 -7.69
CA THR A 18 1.16 0.62 -7.81
C THR A 18 0.28 1.77 -7.35
N THR A 19 -0.72 2.12 -8.17
CA THR A 19 -1.80 3.04 -7.76
C THR A 19 -2.94 2.30 -7.05
N GLY A 20 -3.03 0.97 -7.25
CA GLY A 20 -4.01 0.10 -6.61
C GLY A 20 -3.46 -0.56 -5.35
N GLY A 21 -4.33 -1.31 -4.65
CA GLY A 21 -4.00 -1.89 -3.35
C GLY A 21 -4.21 -0.86 -2.24
N PHE A 22 -5.47 -0.59 -1.93
CA PHE A 22 -5.84 0.36 -0.89
C PHE A 22 -5.69 -0.19 0.54
N SER A 23 -5.27 -1.45 0.68
CA SER A 23 -5.06 -2.14 1.97
C SER A 23 -4.09 -1.38 2.86
N PHE A 24 -4.33 -1.44 4.18
CA PHE A 24 -3.51 -0.79 5.20
C PHE A 24 -2.02 -1.13 5.04
N ASP A 25 -1.72 -2.39 4.80
CA ASP A 25 -0.36 -2.88 4.63
C ASP A 25 0.37 -2.19 3.47
N PHE A 26 -0.29 -1.67 2.44
CA PHE A 26 0.40 -1.00 1.32
C PHE A 26 0.65 0.48 1.52
N VAL A 27 0.20 1.04 2.65
CA VAL A 27 0.42 2.46 3.01
C VAL A 27 1.64 2.61 3.92
N GLU A 28 2.00 1.58 4.68
CA GLU A 28 3.16 1.64 5.57
C GLU A 28 4.48 1.66 4.80
N SER A 29 5.46 2.38 5.34
CA SER A 29 6.82 2.46 4.82
C SER A 29 7.50 1.08 4.82
N LYS A 30 8.08 0.69 3.68
CA LYS A 30 8.72 -0.62 3.44
C LYS A 30 10.13 -0.45 2.92
N GLN A 31 11.01 0.01 3.79
CA GLN A 31 12.39 0.37 3.43
C GLN A 31 13.42 -0.67 3.87
N THR A 32 13.01 -1.66 4.66
CA THR A 32 13.90 -2.72 5.14
C THR A 32 13.55 -4.05 4.49
N CYS A 33 14.55 -4.91 4.30
CA CYS A 33 14.36 -6.21 3.66
C CYS A 33 13.43 -7.15 4.46
N ASP A 34 13.24 -6.87 5.76
CA ASP A 34 12.37 -7.62 6.65
C ASP A 34 10.90 -7.20 6.52
N ASP A 35 10.63 -6.05 5.87
CA ASP A 35 9.28 -5.55 5.67
C ASP A 35 8.52 -6.42 4.65
N GLU A 36 7.27 -6.75 4.98
CA GLU A 36 6.39 -7.42 4.02
C GLU A 36 6.12 -6.47 2.84
N PHE A 37 6.37 -6.96 1.62
CA PHE A 37 6.36 -6.15 0.38
C PHE A 37 7.49 -5.11 0.26
N TYR A 38 8.68 -5.43 0.78
CA TYR A 38 9.91 -4.67 0.54
C TYR A 38 10.02 -4.15 -0.91
N MET A 39 10.34 -2.86 -1.06
CA MET A 39 10.44 -2.12 -2.34
C MET A 39 9.11 -1.89 -3.10
N MET A 40 7.96 -2.21 -2.51
CA MET A 40 6.68 -1.73 -3.03
C MET A 40 6.47 -0.27 -2.63
N VAL A 41 6.18 0.58 -3.62
CA VAL A 41 5.76 1.96 -3.42
C VAL A 41 4.36 2.15 -3.98
N ARG A 42 3.45 2.58 -3.12
CA ARG A 42 2.11 2.99 -3.53
C ARG A 42 2.15 4.43 -4.03
N THR A 43 1.66 4.64 -5.25
CA THR A 43 1.58 5.95 -5.87
C THR A 43 0.16 6.50 -5.76
N GLY A 44 0.01 7.66 -5.13
CA GLY A 44 -1.27 8.34 -5.00
C GLY A 44 -1.65 8.67 -3.55
N PRO A 45 -2.40 9.75 -3.33
CA PRO A 45 -2.60 10.30 -2.00
C PRO A 45 -3.68 9.59 -1.16
N VAL A 46 -4.58 8.79 -1.76
CA VAL A 46 -5.79 8.29 -1.09
C VAL A 46 -5.70 6.79 -0.81
N GLY A 47 -5.67 6.37 0.46
CA GLY A 47 -5.76 4.97 0.93
C GLY A 47 -7.10 4.64 1.63
N PHE A 48 -7.32 3.38 2.04
CA PHE A 48 -8.53 3.02 2.81
C PHE A 48 -8.64 3.76 4.14
N LYS A 49 -7.51 4.05 4.80
CA LYS A 49 -7.47 4.84 6.04
C LYS A 49 -8.04 6.24 5.80
N ASP A 50 -7.62 6.88 4.72
CA ASP A 50 -8.06 8.24 4.37
C ASP A 50 -9.56 8.25 4.02
N LEU A 51 -10.02 7.25 3.27
CA LEU A 51 -11.45 7.07 2.97
C LEU A 51 -12.29 6.79 4.23
N ALA A 52 -11.76 6.00 5.18
CA ALA A 52 -12.46 5.71 6.42
C ALA A 52 -12.63 6.97 7.27
N TYR A 53 -11.58 7.78 7.43
CA TYR A 53 -11.69 9.06 8.14
C TYR A 53 -12.63 10.02 7.44
N PHE A 54 -12.56 10.10 6.11
CA PHE A 54 -13.51 10.91 5.33
C PHE A 54 -14.97 10.51 5.58
N LEU A 55 -15.28 9.21 5.55
CA LEU A 55 -16.64 8.72 5.82
C LEU A 55 -17.08 9.00 7.27
N ILE A 56 -16.19 8.83 8.24
CA ILE A 56 -16.49 9.15 9.65
C ILE A 56 -16.80 10.63 9.80
N ASP A 57 -16.04 11.51 9.16
CA ASP A 57 -16.26 12.96 9.22
C ASP A 57 -17.57 13.37 8.55
N VAL A 58 -17.93 12.74 7.43
CA VAL A 58 -19.24 12.94 6.76
C VAL A 58 -20.39 12.48 7.67
N MET A 59 -20.26 11.36 8.37
CA MET A 59 -21.30 10.85 9.27
C MET A 59 -21.44 11.63 10.58
N ARG A 60 -20.44 12.45 10.94
CA ARG A 60 -20.46 13.31 12.13
C ARG A 60 -21.06 14.70 11.89
N GLN A 61 -21.31 15.06 10.63
CA GLN A 61 -22.09 16.24 10.25
C GLN A 61 -23.58 15.96 10.36
#